data_AF-A0AAJ0JQ18-F1
#
_entry.id   AF-A0AAJ0JQ18-F1
#
_cell.length_a   1.000
_cell.length_b   1.000
_cell.length_c   1.000
_cell.angle_alpha   90.00
_cell.angle_beta   90.00
_cell.angle_gamma   90.00
#
_symmetry.space_group_name_H-M   'P 1'
#
loop_
_entity.id
_entity.type
_entity.pdbx_description
1 polymer ?
#
loop_
_entity_poly.entity_id
_entity_poly.type
_entity_poly.pdbx_seq_one_letter_code
_entity_poly.pdbx_strand_id
1 'polypeptide(L)'
;MEHSNLILGSTFSKFREQPKWVLNLIIWIIVVVASVWLSFSFSNITEQITQKNPNADMDQVKAILGPVQIISGIVGTLFTLLFSWLIVLAIARIFKSDVRKRSIFAGTLFALLISSSIALVVILIQIIVGLDLIQYKITSLNIFDKGNKILGAFDLQTFISGYLFTLLLYKTCRLSGKVSIIFGVVFVVLSIVFPLIGAAMQP
;
A
#
# COMPACT_ATOMS: atom_id res chain seq x y z
N MET A 1 -17.98 2.99 20.92
CA MET A 1 -18.17 3.11 19.44
C MET A 1 -19.36 2.28 18.94
N GLU A 2 -20.40 2.05 19.75
CA GLU A 2 -21.46 1.09 19.37
C GLU A 2 -22.38 1.57 18.25
N HIS A 3 -22.42 2.88 17.96
CA HIS A 3 -23.21 3.47 16.85
C HIS A 3 -22.42 4.43 15.95
N SER A 4 -21.11 4.19 15.75
CA SER A 4 -20.32 5.04 14.85
C SER A 4 -20.50 4.62 13.38
N ASN A 5 -21.07 5.52 12.56
CA ASN A 5 -21.12 5.42 11.10
C ASN A 5 -19.75 5.70 10.48
N LEU A 6 -18.78 4.82 10.77
CA LEU A 6 -17.45 4.89 10.19
C LEU A 6 -17.54 4.69 8.68
N ILE A 7 -16.86 5.55 7.91
CA ILE A 7 -16.75 5.44 6.45
C ILE A 7 -16.15 4.07 6.12
N LEU A 8 -16.80 3.31 5.24
CA LEU A 8 -16.51 1.90 4.90
C LEU A 8 -16.77 0.85 6.00
N GLY A 9 -17.15 1.25 7.22
CA GLY A 9 -17.33 0.34 8.35
C GLY A 9 -18.39 -0.74 8.12
N SER A 10 -19.48 -0.41 7.43
CA SER A 10 -20.55 -1.36 7.05
C SER A 10 -20.10 -2.34 5.97
N THR A 11 -19.19 -1.95 5.09
CA THR A 11 -18.60 -2.84 4.08
C THR A 11 -17.65 -3.83 4.72
N PHE A 12 -16.81 -3.39 5.66
CA PHE A 12 -15.93 -4.28 6.44
C PHE A 12 -16.71 -5.28 7.30
N SER A 13 -17.88 -4.90 7.85
CA SER A 13 -18.73 -5.87 8.57
C SER A 13 -19.32 -6.91 7.63
N LYS A 14 -19.74 -6.53 6.41
CA LYS A 14 -20.26 -7.47 5.40
C LYS A 14 -19.26 -8.56 5.03
N PHE A 15 -17.95 -8.27 4.96
CA PHE A 15 -16.94 -9.29 4.66
C PHE A 15 -16.80 -10.39 5.72
N ARG A 16 -17.25 -10.15 6.96
CA ARG A 16 -17.34 -11.19 7.98
C ARG A 16 -18.42 -12.22 7.62
N GLU A 17 -19.59 -11.73 7.26
CA GLU A 17 -20.79 -12.53 7.00
C GLU A 17 -20.73 -13.21 5.63
N GLN A 18 -20.36 -12.45 4.61
CA GLN A 18 -20.32 -12.85 3.21
C GLN A 18 -18.94 -12.54 2.59
N PRO A 19 -17.95 -13.44 2.76
CA PRO A 19 -16.58 -13.20 2.32
C PRO A 19 -16.42 -13.39 0.80
N LYS A 20 -17.08 -12.56 -0.01
CA LYS A 20 -16.91 -12.53 -1.47
C LYS A 20 -15.59 -11.84 -1.81
N TRP A 21 -14.53 -12.62 -2.01
CA TRP A 21 -13.18 -12.09 -2.25
C TRP A 21 -12.72 -12.20 -3.72
N VAL A 22 -13.29 -13.12 -4.51
CA VAL A 22 -12.80 -13.40 -5.88
C VAL A 22 -12.90 -12.18 -6.79
N LEU A 23 -14.05 -11.50 -6.81
CA LEU A 23 -14.22 -10.29 -7.62
C LEU A 23 -13.26 -9.18 -7.17
N ASN A 24 -13.11 -8.97 -5.86
CA ASN A 24 -12.18 -7.99 -5.31
C ASN A 24 -10.73 -8.34 -5.69
N LEU A 25 -10.38 -9.62 -5.78
CA LEU A 25 -9.04 -10.05 -6.16
C LEU A 25 -8.77 -9.70 -7.62
N ILE A 26 -9.72 -10.00 -8.51
CA ILE A 26 -9.61 -9.66 -9.94
C ILE A 26 -9.44 -8.16 -10.11
N ILE A 27 -10.30 -7.36 -9.47
CA ILE A 27 -10.22 -5.89 -9.55
C ILE A 27 -8.88 -5.40 -8.98
N TRP A 28 -8.44 -5.95 -7.85
CA TRP A 28 -7.18 -5.55 -7.23
C TRP A 28 -5.97 -5.87 -8.11
N ILE A 29 -5.94 -7.04 -8.76
CA ILE A 29 -4.90 -7.40 -9.72
C ILE A 29 -4.87 -6.38 -10.87
N ILE A 30 -6.02 -6.01 -11.43
CA ILE A 30 -6.11 -5.00 -12.50
C ILE A 30 -5.53 -3.66 -12.01
N VAL A 31 -5.92 -3.21 -10.82
CA VAL A 31 -5.43 -1.95 -10.23
C VAL A 31 -3.91 -1.98 -10.03
N VAL A 32 -3.37 -3.08 -9.51
CA VAL A 32 -1.92 -3.24 -9.27
C VAL A 32 -1.15 -3.26 -10.58
N VAL A 33 -1.59 -4.06 -11.56
CA VAL A 33 -0.95 -4.14 -12.88
C VAL A 33 -0.96 -2.78 -13.58
N ALA A 34 -2.10 -2.06 -13.55
CA ALA A 34 -2.19 -0.71 -14.10
C ALA A 34 -1.24 0.26 -13.38
N SER A 35 -1.17 0.20 -12.04
CA SER A 35 -0.29 1.07 -11.25
C SER A 35 1.19 0.84 -11.57
N VAL A 36 1.61 -0.42 -11.65
CA VAL A 36 3.00 -0.80 -11.99
C VAL A 36 3.33 -0.38 -13.42
N TRP A 37 2.44 -0.65 -14.36
CA TRP A 37 2.63 -0.28 -15.77
C TRP A 37 2.74 1.23 -15.95
N LEU A 38 1.85 2.02 -15.34
CA LEU A 38 1.90 3.49 -15.36
C LEU A 38 3.19 4.01 -14.73
N SER A 39 3.55 3.49 -13.55
CA SER A 39 4.77 3.91 -12.86
C SER A 39 5.99 3.65 -13.74
N PHE A 40 6.09 2.48 -14.37
CA PHE A 40 7.20 2.18 -15.28
C PHE A 40 7.20 3.08 -16.53
N SER A 41 6.04 3.27 -17.15
CA SER A 41 5.93 4.00 -18.43
C SER A 41 6.20 5.50 -18.30
N PHE A 42 5.90 6.07 -17.14
CA PHE A 42 6.01 7.51 -16.88
C PHE A 42 7.14 7.89 -15.92
N SER A 43 7.91 6.93 -15.40
CA SER A 43 9.09 7.22 -14.58
C SER A 43 10.31 7.47 -15.45
N ASN A 44 11.12 8.48 -15.11
CA ASN A 44 12.35 8.81 -15.82
C ASN A 44 13.54 7.94 -15.35
N ILE A 45 13.39 6.63 -15.49
CA ILE A 45 14.37 5.64 -15.01
C ILE A 45 15.71 5.79 -15.76
N THR A 46 15.66 6.18 -17.03
CA THR A 46 16.84 6.39 -17.88
C THR A 46 17.78 7.44 -17.29
N GLU A 47 17.26 8.59 -16.84
CA GLU A 47 18.09 9.65 -16.26
C GLU A 47 18.84 9.19 -15.00
N GLN A 48 18.20 8.38 -14.14
CA GLN A 48 18.85 7.89 -12.92
C GLN A 48 19.98 6.89 -13.21
N ILE A 49 19.82 6.07 -14.25
CA ILE A 49 20.84 5.09 -14.62
C ILE A 49 22.00 5.80 -15.32
N THR A 50 21.72 6.74 -16.23
CA THR A 50 22.76 7.54 -16.89
C THR A 50 23.57 8.36 -15.88
N GLN A 51 22.95 8.91 -14.84
CA GLN A 51 23.67 9.59 -13.76
C GLN A 51 24.62 8.67 -12.98
N LYS A 52 24.26 7.39 -12.79
CA LYS A 52 25.09 6.43 -12.05
C LYS A 52 26.12 5.71 -12.93
N ASN A 53 25.81 5.48 -14.20
CA ASN A 53 26.67 4.81 -15.18
C ASN A 53 26.48 5.46 -16.57
N PRO A 54 27.23 6.54 -16.87
CA PRO A 54 27.10 7.28 -18.12
C PRO A 54 27.38 6.45 -19.39
N ASN A 55 28.18 5.38 -19.25
CA ASN A 55 28.59 4.51 -20.35
C ASN A 55 27.68 3.29 -20.55
N ALA A 56 26.59 3.17 -19.77
CA ALA A 56 25.70 2.02 -19.90
C ALA A 56 24.91 2.09 -21.21
N ASP A 57 24.80 0.94 -21.89
CA ASP A 57 23.93 0.81 -23.07
C ASP A 57 22.47 0.88 -22.62
N MET A 58 21.83 2.02 -22.88
CA MET A 58 20.47 2.31 -22.42
C MET A 58 19.43 1.37 -23.04
N ASP A 59 19.67 0.87 -24.25
CA ASP A 59 18.74 -0.05 -24.91
C ASP A 59 18.81 -1.43 -24.26
N GLN A 60 20.02 -1.91 -23.96
CA GLN A 60 20.22 -3.15 -23.21
C GLN A 60 19.67 -3.06 -21.78
N VAL A 61 19.89 -1.91 -21.11
CA VAL A 61 19.38 -1.61 -19.77
C VAL A 61 17.86 -1.68 -19.75
N LYS A 62 17.17 -1.02 -20.69
CA LYS A 62 15.70 -1.03 -20.76
C LYS A 62 15.13 -2.41 -21.06
N ALA A 63 15.76 -3.16 -21.96
CA ALA A 63 15.33 -4.50 -22.35
C ALA A 63 15.34 -5.49 -21.17
N ILE A 64 16.26 -5.32 -20.22
CA ILE A 64 16.40 -6.20 -19.05
C ILE A 64 15.61 -5.65 -17.85
N LEU A 65 15.79 -4.37 -17.51
CA LEU A 65 15.20 -3.80 -16.29
C LEU A 65 13.69 -3.62 -16.37
N GLY A 66 13.14 -3.35 -17.56
CA GLY A 66 11.70 -3.16 -17.71
C GLY A 66 10.88 -4.38 -17.28
N PRO A 67 11.08 -5.55 -17.90
CA PRO A 67 10.41 -6.78 -17.50
C PRO A 67 10.68 -7.16 -16.04
N VAL A 68 11.92 -7.00 -15.56
CA VAL A 68 12.30 -7.32 -14.18
C VAL A 68 11.54 -6.46 -13.16
N GLN A 69 11.42 -5.15 -13.39
CA GLN A 69 10.69 -4.25 -12.51
C GLN A 69 9.19 -4.55 -12.48
N ILE A 70 8.59 -4.84 -13.64
CA ILE A 70 7.17 -5.20 -13.72
C ILE A 70 6.91 -6.51 -12.97
N ILE A 71 7.72 -7.55 -13.23
CA ILE A 71 7.58 -8.86 -12.59
C ILE A 71 7.79 -8.74 -11.08
N SER A 72 8.88 -8.09 -10.65
CA SER A 72 9.18 -7.91 -9.22
C SER A 72 8.11 -7.07 -8.51
N GLY A 73 7.56 -6.04 -9.16
CA GLY A 73 6.46 -5.23 -8.62
C GLY A 73 5.19 -6.04 -8.39
N ILE A 74 4.80 -6.89 -9.36
CA ILE A 74 3.63 -7.77 -9.24
C ILE A 74 3.86 -8.82 -8.14
N VAL A 75 5.00 -9.51 -8.17
CA VAL A 75 5.35 -10.54 -7.17
C VAL A 75 5.41 -9.95 -5.76
N GLY A 76 6.04 -8.79 -5.60
CA GLY A 76 6.13 -8.08 -4.32
C GLY A 76 4.75 -7.67 -3.78
N THR A 77 3.82 -7.30 -4.65
CA THR A 77 2.45 -6.96 -4.25
C THR A 77 1.67 -8.20 -3.80
N LEU A 78 1.80 -9.33 -4.49
CA LEU A 78 1.20 -10.61 -4.06
C LEU A 78 1.76 -11.07 -2.71
N PHE A 79 3.07 -10.93 -2.51
CA PHE A 79 3.72 -11.22 -1.24
C PHE A 79 3.19 -10.31 -0.12
N THR A 80 2.98 -9.02 -0.42
CA THR A 80 2.39 -8.05 0.53
C THR A 80 0.98 -8.45 0.95
N LEU A 81 0.13 -8.93 0.03
CA LEU A 81 -1.19 -9.47 0.37
C LEU A 81 -1.09 -10.67 1.31
N LEU A 82 -0.23 -11.64 0.98
CA LEU A 82 -0.02 -12.83 1.80
C LEU A 82 0.44 -12.44 3.20
N PHE A 83 1.47 -11.59 3.31
CA PHE A 83 2.04 -11.17 4.58
C PHE A 83 1.07 -10.36 5.43
N SER A 84 0.35 -9.40 4.82
CA SER A 84 -0.68 -8.62 5.50
C SER A 84 -1.79 -9.50 6.05
N TRP A 85 -2.24 -10.48 5.26
CA TRP A 85 -3.25 -11.44 5.70
C TRP A 85 -2.75 -12.30 6.87
N LEU A 86 -1.50 -12.75 6.83
CA LEU A 86 -0.90 -13.51 7.93
C LEU A 86 -0.78 -12.68 9.21
N ILE A 87 -0.42 -11.40 9.13
CA ILE A 87 -0.40 -10.49 10.30
C ILE A 87 -1.80 -10.36 10.89
N VAL A 88 -2.80 -10.03 10.08
CA VAL A 88 -4.19 -9.86 10.57
C VAL A 88 -4.70 -11.17 11.15
N LEU A 89 -4.38 -12.30 10.52
CA LEU A 89 -4.71 -13.63 11.03
C LEU A 89 -4.05 -13.89 12.39
N ALA A 90 -2.76 -13.59 12.54
CA ALA A 90 -2.03 -13.77 13.80
C ALA A 90 -2.68 -12.93 14.91
N ILE A 91 -2.97 -11.66 14.66
CA ILE A 91 -3.67 -10.78 15.61
C ILE A 91 -5.03 -11.37 15.97
N ALA A 92 -5.84 -11.76 14.98
CA ALA A 92 -7.14 -12.36 15.23
C ALA A 92 -7.05 -13.64 16.10
N ARG A 93 -6.00 -14.44 15.93
CA ARG A 93 -5.76 -15.65 16.73
C ARG A 93 -5.31 -15.36 18.15
N ILE A 94 -4.43 -14.38 18.36
CA ILE A 94 -3.99 -13.93 19.70
C ILE A 94 -5.21 -13.50 20.53
N PHE A 95 -6.14 -12.77 19.91
CA PHE A 95 -7.37 -12.31 20.57
C PHE A 95 -8.53 -13.31 20.51
N LYS A 96 -8.27 -14.57 20.11
CA LYS A 96 -9.26 -15.66 20.05
C LYS A 96 -10.54 -15.27 19.28
N SER A 97 -10.41 -14.45 18.24
CA SER A 97 -11.53 -14.07 17.37
C SER A 97 -12.11 -15.31 16.68
N ASP A 98 -13.44 -15.39 16.65
CA ASP A 98 -14.23 -16.47 16.05
C ASP A 98 -14.32 -16.39 14.51
N VAL A 99 -13.58 -15.45 13.91
CA VAL A 99 -13.72 -15.13 12.48
C VAL A 99 -13.05 -16.18 11.60
N ARG A 100 -13.76 -16.55 10.53
CA ARG A 100 -13.29 -17.48 9.50
C ARG A 100 -12.06 -16.91 8.79
N LYS A 101 -11.05 -17.75 8.51
CA LYS A 101 -9.82 -17.36 7.79
C LYS A 101 -10.13 -16.67 6.44
N ARG A 102 -11.17 -17.15 5.73
CA ARG A 102 -11.66 -16.57 4.48
C ARG A 102 -12.19 -15.14 4.63
N SER A 103 -12.86 -14.84 5.74
CA SER A 103 -13.36 -13.49 6.03
C SER A 103 -12.22 -12.53 6.33
N ILE A 104 -11.20 -12.98 7.07
CA ILE A 104 -9.98 -12.20 7.32
C ILE A 104 -9.26 -11.90 6.00
N PHE A 105 -9.14 -12.91 5.13
CA PHE A 105 -8.56 -12.73 3.79
C PHE A 105 -9.36 -11.71 2.96
N ALA A 106 -10.68 -11.88 2.86
CA ALA A 106 -11.54 -10.98 2.10
C ALA A 106 -11.46 -9.52 2.60
N GLY A 107 -11.46 -9.31 3.92
CA GLY A 107 -11.31 -7.99 4.50
C GLY A 107 -9.92 -7.39 4.28
N THR A 108 -8.85 -8.20 4.38
CA THR A 108 -7.48 -7.75 4.11
C THR A 108 -7.33 -7.32 2.65
N LEU A 109 -7.80 -8.16 1.73
CA LEU A 109 -7.81 -7.88 0.30
C LEU A 109 -8.61 -6.61 -0.02
N PHE A 110 -9.75 -6.40 0.65
CA PHE A 110 -10.52 -5.18 0.47
C PHE A 110 -9.77 -3.94 0.96
N ALA A 111 -9.12 -3.99 2.12
CA ALA A 111 -8.29 -2.89 2.62
C ALA A 111 -7.17 -2.55 1.63
N LEU A 112 -6.47 -3.56 1.11
CA LEU A 112 -5.44 -3.37 0.09
C LEU A 112 -6.01 -2.82 -1.22
N LEU A 113 -7.18 -3.30 -1.66
CA LEU A 113 -7.86 -2.77 -2.84
C LEU A 113 -8.14 -1.27 -2.72
N ILE A 114 -8.72 -0.81 -1.60
CA ILE A 114 -8.97 0.61 -1.40
C ILE A 114 -7.65 1.41 -1.37
N SER A 115 -6.65 0.91 -0.65
CA SER A 115 -5.34 1.57 -0.56
C SER A 115 -4.64 1.68 -1.93
N SER A 116 -4.67 0.63 -2.74
CA SER A 116 -4.10 0.59 -4.09
C SER A 116 -4.89 1.47 -5.06
N SER A 117 -6.22 1.53 -4.96
CA SER A 117 -7.04 2.42 -5.79
C SER A 117 -6.72 3.89 -5.51
N ILE A 118 -6.51 4.27 -4.25
CA ILE A 118 -6.07 5.62 -3.88
C ILE A 118 -4.67 5.89 -4.43
N ALA A 119 -3.75 4.93 -4.33
CA ALA A 119 -2.41 5.03 -4.91
C ALA A 119 -2.45 5.28 -6.43
N LEU A 120 -3.32 4.56 -7.14
CA LEU A 120 -3.49 4.70 -8.58
C LEU A 120 -4.02 6.09 -8.94
N VAL A 121 -5.01 6.59 -8.21
CA VAL A 121 -5.52 7.96 -8.41
C VAL A 121 -4.40 8.99 -8.21
N VAL A 122 -3.58 8.82 -7.18
CA VAL A 122 -2.41 9.67 -6.92
C VAL A 122 -1.42 9.65 -8.09
N ILE A 123 -1.07 8.46 -8.59
CA ILE A 123 -0.19 8.31 -9.76
C ILE A 123 -0.77 9.04 -10.97
N LEU A 124 -2.06 8.85 -11.26
CA LEU A 124 -2.73 9.50 -12.39
C LEU A 124 -2.68 11.03 -12.29
N ILE A 125 -2.93 11.59 -11.09
CA ILE A 125 -2.85 13.03 -10.86
C ILE A 125 -1.42 13.53 -11.11
N GLN A 126 -0.40 12.84 -10.58
CA GLN A 126 1.00 13.25 -10.80
C GLN A 126 1.39 13.22 -12.28
N ILE A 127 0.95 12.21 -13.02
CA ILE A 127 1.17 12.12 -14.47
C ILE A 127 0.51 13.31 -15.19
N ILE A 128 -0.75 13.62 -14.88
CA ILE A 128 -1.49 14.72 -15.51
C ILE A 128 -0.82 16.08 -15.26
N VAL A 129 -0.28 16.28 -14.06
CA VAL A 129 0.41 17.53 -13.67
C VAL A 129 1.87 17.55 -14.15
N GLY A 130 2.40 16.43 -14.66
CA GLY A 130 3.79 16.32 -15.11
C GLY A 130 4.82 16.26 -13.98
N LEU A 131 4.43 15.77 -12.79
CA LEU A 131 5.34 15.54 -11.67
C LEU A 131 6.09 14.21 -11.84
N ASP A 132 7.39 14.24 -11.57
CA ASP A 132 8.20 13.02 -11.55
C ASP A 132 7.74 12.07 -10.43
N LEU A 133 7.39 10.85 -10.80
CA LEU A 133 6.79 9.84 -9.91
C LEU A 133 7.77 9.27 -8.86
N ILE A 134 9.06 9.51 -9.02
CA ILE A 134 10.11 9.02 -8.12
C ILE A 134 10.56 10.14 -7.17
N GLN A 135 10.69 11.36 -7.69
CA GLN A 135 11.18 12.51 -6.92
C GLN A 135 10.09 13.16 -6.08
N TYR A 136 8.83 13.05 -6.50
CA TYR A 136 7.68 13.64 -5.83
C TYR A 136 6.65 12.59 -5.44
N LYS A 137 6.04 12.84 -4.29
CA LYS A 137 4.84 12.13 -3.85
C LYS A 137 3.88 13.14 -3.24
N ILE A 138 2.83 13.48 -4.00
CA ILE A 138 1.82 14.51 -3.62
C ILE A 138 1.08 14.21 -2.32
N THR A 139 1.09 12.96 -1.85
CA THR A 139 0.50 12.57 -0.57
C THR A 139 1.47 12.71 0.60
N SER A 140 2.74 12.99 0.34
CA SER A 140 3.78 13.11 1.36
C SER A 140 4.33 14.52 1.47
N LEU A 141 5.04 14.82 2.56
CA LEU A 141 5.67 16.11 2.76
C LEU A 141 6.83 16.38 1.78
N ASN A 142 7.32 15.37 1.04
CA ASN A 142 8.38 15.58 0.04
C ASN A 142 7.91 16.42 -1.17
N ILE A 143 6.62 16.70 -1.30
CA ILE A 143 6.13 17.60 -2.35
C ILE A 143 6.73 19.00 -2.24
N PHE A 144 7.13 19.41 -1.04
CA PHE A 144 7.77 20.70 -0.76
C PHE A 144 9.30 20.67 -0.94
N ASP A 145 9.92 19.49 -0.99
CA ASP A 145 11.37 19.32 -1.16
C ASP A 145 11.66 17.99 -1.87
N LYS A 146 11.95 18.10 -3.17
CA LYS A 146 12.06 16.96 -4.09
C LYS A 146 13.17 16.00 -3.66
N GLY A 147 12.88 14.70 -3.70
CA GLY A 147 13.85 13.67 -3.32
C GLY A 147 14.18 13.59 -1.82
N ASN A 148 13.59 14.44 -0.97
CA ASN A 148 13.79 14.38 0.47
C ASN A 148 13.06 13.16 1.07
N LYS A 149 13.84 12.12 1.37
CA LYS A 149 13.33 10.83 1.86
C LYS A 149 12.78 10.90 3.28
N ILE A 150 13.27 11.83 4.11
CA ILE A 150 12.77 12.05 5.47
C ILE A 150 11.35 12.61 5.40
N LEU A 151 11.13 13.65 4.59
CA LEU A 151 9.80 14.20 4.37
C LEU A 151 8.88 13.21 3.65
N GLY A 152 9.44 12.38 2.76
CA GLY A 152 8.72 11.32 2.08
C GLY A 152 8.14 10.25 3.00
N ALA A 153 8.71 10.05 4.20
CA ALA A 153 8.18 9.12 5.20
C ALA A 153 6.81 9.56 5.78
N PHE A 154 6.55 10.86 5.78
CA PHE A 154 5.31 11.44 6.29
C PHE A 154 4.28 11.54 5.17
N ASP A 155 3.46 10.50 5.04
CA ASP A 155 2.55 10.32 3.92
C ASP A 155 1.12 10.07 4.37
N LEU A 156 0.17 10.82 3.80
CA LEU A 156 -1.27 10.65 4.01
C LEU A 156 -1.73 9.21 3.73
N GLN A 157 -1.14 8.55 2.75
CA GLN A 157 -1.44 7.15 2.42
C GLN A 157 -1.18 6.22 3.60
N THR A 158 -0.16 6.47 4.41
CA THR A 158 0.13 5.70 5.63
C THR A 158 -1.01 5.80 6.64
N PHE A 159 -1.55 6.99 6.84
CA PHE A 159 -2.68 7.21 7.75
C PHE A 159 -3.95 6.54 7.22
N ILE A 160 -4.21 6.61 5.91
CA ILE A 160 -5.34 5.93 5.28
C ILE A 160 -5.22 4.41 5.47
N SER A 161 -4.04 3.82 5.21
CA SER A 161 -3.81 2.39 5.41
C SER A 161 -3.99 2.00 6.88
N GLY A 162 -3.52 2.81 7.83
CA GLY A 162 -3.73 2.60 9.26
C GLY A 162 -5.20 2.64 9.69
N TYR A 163 -5.98 3.55 9.10
CA TYR A 163 -7.44 3.60 9.30
C TYR A 163 -8.12 2.33 8.75
N LEU A 164 -7.80 1.92 7.52
CA LEU A 164 -8.37 0.69 6.92
C LEU A 164 -7.99 -0.56 7.72
N PHE A 165 -6.76 -0.63 8.22
CA PHE A 165 -6.31 -1.70 9.11
C PHE A 165 -7.08 -1.73 10.43
N THR A 166 -7.31 -0.56 11.03
CA THR A 166 -8.16 -0.42 12.23
C THR A 166 -9.58 -0.93 11.98
N LEU A 167 -10.19 -0.55 10.84
CA LEU A 167 -11.52 -1.02 10.47
C LEU A 167 -11.58 -2.53 10.25
N LEU A 168 -10.57 -3.09 9.60
CA LEU A 168 -10.46 -4.53 9.39
C LEU A 168 -10.47 -5.27 10.74
N LEU A 169 -9.64 -4.84 11.69
CA LEU A 169 -9.59 -5.45 13.02
C LEU A 169 -10.91 -5.27 13.78
N TYR A 170 -11.48 -4.07 13.74
CA TYR A 170 -12.68 -3.75 14.50
C TYR A 170 -13.94 -4.40 13.93
N LYS A 171 -14.21 -4.21 12.63
CA LYS A 171 -15.47 -4.60 12.00
C LYS A 171 -15.45 -6.00 11.43
N THR A 172 -14.34 -6.44 10.82
CA THR A 172 -14.25 -7.80 10.27
C THR A 172 -13.83 -8.80 11.34
N CYS A 173 -12.78 -8.50 12.11
CA CYS A 173 -12.27 -9.40 13.15
C CYS A 173 -13.02 -9.31 14.50
N ARG A 174 -13.92 -8.32 14.68
CA ARG A 174 -14.64 -8.05 15.95
C ARG A 174 -13.72 -7.91 17.17
N LEU A 175 -12.52 -7.36 16.98
CA LEU A 175 -11.73 -6.94 18.14
C LEU A 175 -12.42 -5.76 18.84
N SER A 176 -12.04 -5.48 20.09
CA SER A 176 -12.54 -4.27 20.74
C SER A 176 -12.04 -3.02 20.01
N GLY A 177 -12.82 -1.94 20.04
CA GLY A 177 -12.43 -0.69 19.38
C GLY A 177 -11.09 -0.15 19.90
N LYS A 178 -10.86 -0.25 21.22
CA LYS A 178 -9.61 0.16 21.86
C LYS A 178 -8.40 -0.60 21.30
N VAL A 179 -8.49 -1.93 21.24
CA VAL A 179 -7.41 -2.77 20.71
C VAL A 179 -7.17 -2.48 19.24
N SER A 180 -8.24 -2.36 18.45
CA SER A 180 -8.14 -2.10 17.02
C SER A 180 -7.43 -0.77 16.73
N ILE A 181 -7.75 0.29 17.50
CA ILE A 181 -7.09 1.60 17.39
C ILE A 181 -5.61 1.51 17.77
N ILE A 182 -5.27 0.81 18.85
CA ILE A 182 -3.86 0.65 19.27
C ILE A 182 -3.05 0.01 18.14
N PHE A 183 -3.54 -1.08 17.55
CA PHE A 183 -2.87 -1.72 16.42
C PHE A 183 -2.81 -0.83 15.17
N GLY A 184 -3.85 -0.04 14.91
CA GLY A 184 -3.85 0.98 13.85
C GLY A 184 -2.77 2.03 14.03
N VAL A 185 -2.65 2.59 15.23
CA VAL A 185 -1.63 3.59 15.57
C VAL A 185 -0.23 2.98 15.50
N VAL A 186 -0.03 1.78 16.06
CA VAL A 186 1.25 1.06 15.97
C VAL A 186 1.65 0.81 14.52
N PHE A 187 0.70 0.41 13.68
CA PHE A 187 0.94 0.26 12.24
C PHE A 187 1.43 1.57 11.61
N VAL A 188 0.73 2.68 11.84
CA VAL A 188 1.13 4.01 11.31
C VAL A 188 2.52 4.40 11.79
N VAL A 189 2.80 4.25 13.10
CA VAL A 189 4.10 4.59 13.68
C VAL A 189 5.21 3.77 13.04
N LEU A 190 5.05 2.44 12.94
CA LEU A 190 6.06 1.59 12.31
C LEU A 190 6.25 1.91 10.81
N SER A 191 5.15 2.21 10.11
CA SER A 191 5.18 2.61 8.70
C SER A 191 5.86 3.96 8.46
N ILE A 192 6.01 4.82 9.47
CA ILE A 192 6.79 6.07 9.38
C ILE A 192 8.23 5.83 9.85
N VAL A 193 8.42 5.15 10.98
CA VAL A 193 9.74 4.93 11.59
C VAL A 193 10.67 4.12 10.69
N PHE A 194 10.18 3.06 10.05
CA PHE A 194 11.05 2.24 9.17
C PHE A 194 11.58 3.03 7.96
N PRO A 195 10.76 3.78 7.20
CA PRO A 195 11.28 4.67 6.17
C PRO A 195 12.23 5.75 6.71
N LEU A 196 11.99 6.31 7.89
CA LEU A 196 12.90 7.30 8.49
C LEU A 196 14.27 6.72 8.80
N ILE A 197 14.34 5.51 9.38
CA ILE A 197 15.61 4.81 9.61
C ILE A 197 16.31 4.57 8.27
N GLY A 198 15.58 4.10 7.26
CA GLY A 198 16.12 3.89 5.92
C GLY A 198 16.64 5.17 5.27
N ALA A 199 15.95 6.30 5.46
CA ALA A 199 16.35 7.61 4.94
C ALA A 199 17.60 8.14 5.66
N ALA A 200 17.69 7.97 6.98
CA ALA A 200 18.84 8.41 7.78
C ALA A 200 20.12 7.58 7.53
N MET A 201 19.96 6.33 7.09
CA MET A 201 21.08 5.43 6.78
C MET A 201 21.59 5.55 5.33
N GLN A 202 20.88 6.28 4.47
CA GLN A 202 21.32 6.53 3.10
C GLN A 202 22.13 7.83 3.06
N PRO A 203 23.42 7.79 2.67
CA PRO A 203 24.25 8.98 2.54
C PRO A 203 23.76 9.93 1.45
#